data_AF-A0A5B2TIJ9-F1
#
_entry.id   AF-A0A5B2TIJ9-F1
#
_cell.length_a   1.000
_cell.length_b   1.000
_cell.length_c   1.000
_cell.angle_alpha   90.00
_cell.angle_beta   90.00
_cell.angle_gamma   90.00
#
_symmetry.space_group_name_H-M   'P 1'
#
loop_
_entity.id
_entity.type
_entity.pdbx_description
1 polymer ?
#
loop_
_entity_poly.entity_id
_entity_poly.type
_entity_poly.pdbx_seq_one_letter_code
_entity_poly.pdbx_strand_id
1 'polypeptide(L)'
;MTPHILPTLLLPALLLAACARNTPDPLPDPPLSPAHAACREEARSAPDVNQAARELNAMNLENRRRVAHEMRVAETSAYRACLRRNGLGGTGGVEAPRAP
;
A
#
# COMPACT_ATOMS: atom_id res chain seq x y z
N MET A 1 -6.36 34.78 -46.12
CA MET A 1 -6.56 33.51 -45.40
C MET A 1 -5.94 33.65 -44.02
N THR A 2 -6.71 34.17 -43.06
CA THR A 2 -6.25 34.57 -41.72
C THR A 2 -6.61 33.48 -40.69
N PRO A 3 -5.66 32.98 -39.88
CA PRO A 3 -5.92 31.91 -38.92
C PRO A 3 -6.43 32.52 -37.60
N HIS A 4 -7.68 32.22 -37.23
CA HIS A 4 -8.28 32.61 -35.94
C HIS A 4 -8.65 31.39 -35.08
N ILE A 5 -8.07 30.21 -35.36
CA ILE A 5 -8.49 28.93 -34.76
C ILE A 5 -7.80 28.66 -33.41
N LEU A 6 -6.76 29.43 -33.04
CA LEU A 6 -5.93 29.15 -31.86
C LEU A 6 -6.48 29.54 -30.48
N PRO A 7 -7.37 30.55 -30.27
CA PRO A 7 -7.72 30.95 -28.90
C PRO A 7 -8.91 30.17 -28.32
N THR A 8 -9.69 29.47 -29.15
CA THR A 8 -10.99 28.88 -28.74
C THR A 8 -10.87 27.55 -28.00
N LEU A 9 -9.73 26.86 -28.09
CA LEU A 9 -9.49 25.57 -27.43
C LEU A 9 -8.84 25.67 -26.04
N LEU A 10 -8.37 26.86 -25.64
CA LEU A 10 -7.70 27.05 -24.36
C LEU A 10 -8.66 27.07 -23.17
N LEU A 11 -9.88 27.59 -23.34
CA LEU A 11 -10.88 27.68 -22.28
C LEU A 11 -11.37 26.33 -21.73
N PRO A 12 -11.75 25.34 -22.56
CA PRO A 12 -12.19 24.05 -22.03
C PRO A 12 -11.06 23.26 -21.36
N ALA A 13 -9.82 23.38 -21.86
CA ALA A 13 -8.66 22.70 -21.28
C ALA A 13 -8.33 23.19 -19.85
N LEU A 14 -8.50 24.49 -19.57
CA LEU A 14 -8.30 25.06 -18.24
C LEU A 14 -9.37 24.60 -17.23
N LEU A 15 -10.60 24.38 -17.68
CA LEU A 15 -11.70 23.89 -16.83
C LEU A 15 -11.53 22.41 -16.45
N LEU A 16 -11.01 21.58 -17.36
CA LEU A 16 -10.70 20.16 -17.08
C LEU A 16 -9.50 20.00 -16.11
N ALA A 17 -8.52 20.90 -16.14
CA ALA A 17 -7.38 20.86 -15.23
C ALA A 17 -7.74 21.17 -13.75
N ALA A 18 -8.85 21.87 -13.50
CA ALA A 18 -9.30 22.19 -12.15
C ALA A 18 -9.85 20.96 -11.41
N CYS A 19 -10.45 19.99 -12.12
CA CYS A 19 -10.99 18.78 -11.50
C CYS A 19 -9.92 17.72 -11.20
N ALA A 20 -8.78 17.74 -11.91
CA ALA A 20 -7.68 16.79 -11.68
C ALA A 20 -6.81 17.14 -10.46
N ARG A 21 -6.90 18.36 -9.93
CA ARG A 21 -6.08 18.84 -8.80
C ARG A 21 -6.69 18.55 -7.43
N ASN A 22 -7.89 17.98 -7.37
CA ASN A 22 -8.57 17.67 -6.12
C ASN A 22 -8.36 16.21 -5.69
N THR A 23 -7.14 15.69 -5.85
CA THR A 23 -6.72 14.52 -5.08
C THR A 23 -6.33 15.03 -3.71
N PRO A 24 -7.13 14.80 -2.64
CA PRO A 24 -6.70 15.16 -1.29
C PRO A 24 -5.35 14.50 -1.05
N ASP A 25 -4.37 15.30 -0.61
CA ASP A 25 -3.09 14.76 -0.17
C ASP A 25 -3.38 13.67 0.88
N PRO A 26 -2.79 12.47 0.75
CA PRO A 26 -2.97 11.44 1.76
C PRO A 26 -2.51 12.03 3.09
N LEU A 27 -3.43 12.12 4.06
CA LEU A 27 -3.08 12.58 5.40
C LEU A 27 -1.91 11.72 5.90
N PRO A 28 -0.90 12.30 6.55
CA PRO A 28 0.18 11.53 7.14
C PRO A 28 -0.42 10.50 8.09
N ASP A 29 -0.03 9.23 7.91
CA ASP A 29 -0.50 8.14 8.76
C ASP A 29 -0.28 8.54 10.23
N PRO A 30 -1.32 8.45 11.08
CA PRO A 30 -1.16 8.76 12.49
C PRO A 30 -0.07 7.84 13.08
N PRO A 31 0.74 8.35 14.03
CA PRO A 31 1.75 7.53 14.68
C PRO A 31 1.12 6.26 15.26
N LEU A 32 1.71 5.11 14.97
CA LEU A 32 1.23 3.81 15.43
C LEU A 32 1.08 3.85 16.95
N SER A 33 -0.10 3.48 17.45
CA SER A 33 -0.29 3.29 18.89
C SER A 33 0.75 2.27 19.41
N PRO A 34 1.16 2.33 20.69
CA PRO A 34 2.15 1.39 21.24
C PRO A 34 1.78 -0.07 21.01
N ALA A 35 0.50 -0.41 21.05
CA ALA A 35 0.01 -1.76 20.78
C ALA A 35 0.15 -2.16 19.30
N HIS A 36 -0.03 -1.23 18.36
CA HIS A 36 0.25 -1.49 16.95
C HIS A 36 1.75 -1.67 16.70
N ALA A 37 2.61 -0.89 17.37
CA ALA A 37 4.07 -1.06 17.30
C ALA A 37 4.51 -2.43 17.84
N ALA A 38 3.96 -2.86 18.98
CA ALA A 38 4.22 -4.20 19.52
C ALA A 38 3.80 -5.31 18.53
N CYS A 39 2.60 -5.21 17.94
CA CYS A 39 2.15 -6.18 16.93
C CYS A 39 3.01 -6.17 15.66
N ARG A 40 3.62 -5.03 15.29
CA ARG A 40 4.56 -4.96 14.15
C ARG A 40 5.86 -5.70 14.45
N GLU A 41 6.42 -5.54 15.64
CA GLU A 41 7.63 -6.25 16.03
C GLU A 41 7.38 -7.77 16.17
N GLU A 42 6.22 -8.17 16.69
CA GLU A 42 5.81 -9.58 16.70
C GLU A 42 5.70 -10.14 15.27
N ALA A 43 5.05 -9.41 14.37
CA ALA A 43 4.86 -9.84 13.00
C ALA A 43 6.18 -10.02 12.23
N ARG A 44 7.15 -9.13 12.44
CA ARG A 44 8.50 -9.21 11.83
C ARG A 44 9.28 -10.44 12.26
N SER A 45 9.05 -10.88 13.50
CA SER A 45 9.71 -12.06 14.08
C SER A 45 8.92 -13.36 13.89
N ALA A 46 7.80 -13.32 13.14
CA ALA A 46 6.95 -14.47 12.94
C ALA A 46 7.67 -15.65 12.26
N PRO A 47 7.40 -16.90 12.68
CA PRO A 47 8.04 -18.10 12.12
C PRO A 47 7.93 -18.21 10.60
N ASP A 48 6.78 -17.83 10.03
CA ASP A 48 6.51 -17.92 8.59
C ASP A 48 7.33 -16.90 7.78
N VAL A 49 7.57 -15.71 8.34
CA VAL A 49 8.48 -14.71 7.73
C VAL A 49 9.89 -15.25 7.69
N ASN A 50 10.34 -15.82 8.82
CA ASN A 50 11.65 -16.47 8.92
C ASN A 50 11.77 -17.68 8.00
N GLN A 51 10.69 -18.40 7.73
CA GLN A 51 10.67 -19.53 6.80
C GLN A 51 10.83 -19.06 5.36
N ALA A 52 10.05 -18.08 4.92
CA ALA A 52 10.19 -17.49 3.59
C ALA A 52 11.60 -16.92 3.38
N ALA A 53 12.16 -16.24 4.39
CA ALA A 53 13.50 -15.67 4.32
C ALA A 53 14.60 -16.71 4.06
N ARG A 54 14.42 -17.98 4.48
CA ARG A 54 15.39 -19.05 4.22
C ARG A 54 15.48 -19.46 2.75
N GLU A 55 14.47 -19.15 1.94
CA GLU A 55 14.44 -19.44 0.51
C GLU A 55 15.12 -18.36 -0.35
N LEU A 56 15.61 -17.29 0.29
CA LEU A 56 16.17 -16.14 -0.39
C LEU A 56 17.47 -16.50 -1.10
N ASN A 57 17.47 -16.37 -2.43
CA ASN A 57 18.66 -16.43 -3.25
C ASN A 57 19.00 -15.03 -3.78
N ALA A 58 20.01 -14.39 -3.17
CA ALA A 58 20.42 -13.02 -3.51
C ALA A 58 20.87 -12.84 -4.98
N MET A 59 21.32 -13.91 -5.64
CA MET A 59 21.80 -13.89 -7.01
C MET A 59 20.68 -14.06 -8.05
N ASN A 60 19.46 -14.39 -7.63
CA ASN A 60 18.32 -14.59 -8.51
C ASN A 60 17.24 -13.52 -8.25
N LEU A 61 17.11 -12.55 -9.16
CA LEU A 61 16.19 -11.41 -9.00
C LEU A 61 14.72 -11.84 -8.88
N GLU A 62 14.28 -12.83 -9.65
CA GLU A 62 12.90 -13.31 -9.61
C GLU A 62 12.59 -14.05 -8.31
N ASN A 63 13.52 -14.89 -7.83
CA ASN A 63 13.42 -15.48 -6.51
C ASN A 63 13.34 -14.39 -5.41
N ARG A 64 14.19 -13.36 -5.47
CA ARG A 64 14.14 -12.25 -4.50
C ARG A 64 12.78 -11.56 -4.48
N ARG A 65 12.19 -11.29 -5.65
CA ARG A 65 10.87 -10.66 -5.75
C ARG A 65 9.78 -11.53 -5.15
N ARG A 66 9.78 -12.83 -5.50
CA ARG A 66 8.85 -13.82 -4.95
C ARG A 66 8.97 -13.90 -3.42
N VAL A 67 10.17 -14.14 -2.90
CA VAL A 67 10.41 -14.29 -1.46
C VAL A 67 10.05 -13.01 -0.70
N ALA A 68 10.38 -11.83 -1.23
CA ALA A 68 10.00 -10.55 -0.62
C ALA A 68 8.48 -10.30 -0.62
N HIS A 69 7.74 -10.90 -1.55
CA HIS A 69 6.28 -10.88 -1.54
C HIS A 69 5.73 -11.83 -0.46
N GLU A 70 6.23 -13.07 -0.41
CA GLU A 70 5.85 -14.08 0.58
C GLU A 70 6.09 -13.61 2.01
N MET A 71 7.27 -13.03 2.28
CA MET A 71 7.60 -12.43 3.58
C MET A 71 6.59 -11.33 3.97
N ARG A 72 6.20 -10.46 3.02
CA ARG A 72 5.21 -9.39 3.26
C ARG A 72 3.81 -9.93 3.54
N VAL A 73 3.39 -10.97 2.82
CA VAL A 73 2.10 -11.64 3.06
C VAL A 73 2.09 -12.28 4.45
N ALA A 74 3.16 -12.99 4.82
CA ALA A 74 3.33 -13.61 6.13
C ALA A 74 3.32 -12.57 7.27
N GLU A 75 4.11 -11.49 7.15
CA GLU A 75 4.16 -10.40 8.12
C GLU A 75 2.78 -9.74 8.28
N THR A 76 2.09 -9.46 7.17
CA THR A 76 0.75 -8.86 7.20
C THR A 76 -0.27 -9.77 7.89
N SER A 77 -0.20 -11.07 7.63
CA SER A 77 -1.06 -12.06 8.28
C SER A 77 -0.83 -12.13 9.79
N ALA A 78 0.44 -12.22 10.20
CA ALA A 78 0.84 -12.24 11.61
C ALA A 78 0.43 -10.96 12.34
N TYR A 79 0.65 -9.79 11.72
CA TYR A 79 0.22 -8.50 12.25
C TYR A 79 -1.29 -8.45 12.49
N ARG A 80 -2.10 -8.85 11.49
CA ARG A 80 -3.56 -8.90 11.64
C ARG A 80 -3.99 -9.90 12.72
N ALA A 81 -3.30 -11.03 12.86
CA ALA A 81 -3.56 -11.99 13.92
C ALA A 81 -3.28 -11.41 15.30
N CYS A 82 -2.15 -10.72 15.49
CA CYS A 82 -1.85 -10.01 16.73
C CYS A 82 -2.91 -8.96 17.06
N LEU A 83 -3.30 -8.13 16.09
CA LEU A 83 -4.36 -7.14 16.30
C LEU A 83 -5.68 -7.79 16.73
N ARG A 84 -6.11 -8.87 16.07
CA ARG A 84 -7.33 -9.60 16.46
C ARG A 84 -7.28 -10.12 17.89
N ARG A 85 -6.17 -10.73 18.31
CA ARG A 85 -6.00 -11.24 19.68
C ARG A 85 -6.01 -10.13 20.73
N ASN A 86 -5.54 -8.93 20.38
CA ASN A 86 -5.49 -7.77 21.26
C ASN A 86 -6.78 -6.91 21.21
N GLY A 87 -7.83 -7.35 20.50
CA GLY A 87 -9.07 -6.57 20.36
C GLY A 87 -8.92 -5.30 19.51
N LEU A 88 -7.82 -5.18 18.76
CA LEU A 88 -7.48 -4.06 17.87
C LEU A 88 -7.78 -4.37 16.40
N GLY A 89 -8.25 -5.58 16.10
CA GLY A 89 -8.65 -5.95 14.75
C GLY A 89 -9.88 -5.15 14.34
N GLY A 90 -9.75 -4.29 13.32
CA GLY A 90 -10.86 -3.49 12.82
C GLY A 90 -12.07 -4.36 12.47
N THR A 91 -13.24 -3.94 12.93
CA THR A 91 -14.54 -4.51 12.55
C THR A 91 -14.82 -4.15 11.09
N GLY A 92 -14.48 -5.04 10.16
CA GLY A 92 -15.03 -5.06 8.79
C GLY A 92 -14.77 -3.81 7.94
N GLY A 93 -13.55 -3.64 7.45
CA GLY A 93 -13.29 -2.82 6.26
C GLY A 93 -13.34 -3.70 5.02
N VAL A 94 -14.10 -3.29 4.00
CA VAL A 94 -14.16 -3.97 2.70
C VAL A 94 -12.76 -4.13 2.11
N GLU A 95 -12.43 -5.35 1.67
CA GLU A 95 -11.13 -5.65 1.06
C GLU A 95 -10.93 -4.79 -0.20
N ALA A 96 -9.77 -4.14 -0.34
CA ALA A 96 -9.49 -3.31 -1.50
C ALA A 96 -9.53 -4.16 -2.79
N PRO A 97 -10.13 -3.67 -3.90
CA PRO A 97 -10.18 -4.43 -5.15
C PRO A 97 -8.77 -4.82 -5.60
N ARG A 98 -8.55 -6.12 -5.85
CA ARG A 98 -7.32 -6.57 -6.51
C ARG A 98 -7.38 -6.08 -7.95
N ALA A 99 -6.39 -5.27 -8.36
CA ALA A 99 -6.24 -4.89 -9.76
C ALA A 99 -5.99 -6.16 -10.61
N PRO A 100 -6.58 -6.25 -11.81
CA PRO A 100 -6.45 -7.40 -12.70
C PRO A 100 -5.02 -7.61 -13.20
#